data_AF-A0A3N7F3F7-F1
#
_entry.id   AF-A0A3N7F3F7-F1
#
_cell.length_a   1.000
_cell.length_b   1.000
_cell.length_c   1.000
_cell.angle_alpha   90.00
_cell.angle_beta   90.00
_cell.angle_gamma   90.00
#
_symmetry.space_group_name_H-M   'P 1'
#
loop_
_entity.id
_entity.type
_entity.pdbx_description
1 polymer ?
#
loop_
_entity_poly.entity_id
_entity_poly.type
_entity_poly.pdbx_seq_one_letter_code
_entity_poly.pdbx_strand_id
1 'polypeptide(L)'
;MRKDYSKAVEKAKKKLRSLIAKMNCAHLSLCLAWYSAGTFGVKTKTDGPFGTMRYSAELAHGANNGLDIAVRLLEPIKEQFPILSYADFYQLAGVVSVAITGGPEVPFHPGSEPSIVL
;
A
#
# COMPACT_ATOMS: atom_id res chain seq x y z
N MET A 1 17.61 -9.46 0.57
CA MET A 1 17.03 -8.23 0.00
C MET A 1 18.15 -7.26 -0.38
N ARG A 2 18.05 -6.58 -1.52
CA ARG A 2 19.07 -5.61 -1.94
C ARG A 2 19.09 -4.42 -0.96
N LYS A 3 20.29 -3.92 -0.61
CA LYS A 3 20.47 -2.88 0.43
C LYS A 3 19.81 -1.54 0.07
N ASP A 4 19.75 -1.23 -1.22
CA ASP A 4 19.06 -0.06 -1.78
C ASP A 4 17.55 -0.12 -1.54
N TYR A 5 16.93 -1.30 -1.71
CA TYR A 5 15.51 -1.52 -1.48
C TYR A 5 15.13 -1.28 0.00
N SER A 6 15.88 -1.88 0.93
CA SER A 6 15.64 -1.66 2.37
C SER A 6 15.79 -0.18 2.76
N LYS A 7 16.78 0.52 2.19
CA LYS A 7 16.93 1.98 2.39
C LYS A 7 15.75 2.76 1.82
N ALA A 8 15.19 2.35 0.68
CA ALA A 8 14.02 2.97 0.09
C ALA A 8 12.77 2.76 0.96
N VAL A 9 12.56 1.55 1.49
CA VAL A 9 11.46 1.25 2.43
C VAL A 9 11.51 2.16 3.65
N GLU A 10 12.68 2.30 4.29
CA GLU A 10 12.82 3.17 5.47
C GLU A 10 12.56 4.65 5.17
N LYS A 11 13.02 5.13 4.01
CA LYS A 11 12.74 6.51 3.56
C LYS A 11 11.25 6.72 3.24
N ALA A 12 10.62 5.74 2.57
CA ALA A 12 9.20 5.78 2.25
C ALA A 12 8.35 5.77 3.53
N LYS A 13 8.68 4.92 4.51
CA LYS A 13 8.01 4.85 5.82
C LYS A 13 7.97 6.20 6.52
N LYS A 14 9.10 6.94 6.53
CA LYS A 14 9.17 8.28 7.12
C LYS A 14 8.30 9.31 6.38
N LYS A 15 8.31 9.29 5.05
CA LYS A 15 7.48 10.20 4.22
C LYS A 15 5.99 9.90 4.36
N LEU A 16 5.62 8.61 4.34
CA LEU A 16 4.25 8.16 4.58
C LEU A 16 3.75 8.63 5.95
N ARG A 17 4.56 8.49 7.00
CA ARG A 17 4.18 8.97 8.34
C ARG A 17 3.86 10.47 8.33
N SER A 18 4.71 11.27 7.68
CA SER A 18 4.48 12.72 7.58
C SER A 18 3.22 13.05 6.77
N LEU A 19 3.01 12.42 5.62
CA LEU A 19 1.83 12.65 4.77
C LEU A 19 0.54 12.24 5.49
N ILE A 20 0.51 11.03 6.06
CA ILE A 20 -0.69 10.44 6.66
C ILE A 20 -1.16 11.25 7.87
N ALA A 21 -0.24 11.71 8.72
CA ALA A 21 -0.58 12.63 9.82
C ALA A 21 -1.09 13.97 9.29
N LYS A 22 -0.38 14.57 8.32
CA LYS A 22 -0.71 15.91 7.81
C LYS A 22 -2.08 15.94 7.13
N MET A 23 -2.40 14.90 6.35
CA MET A 23 -3.65 14.81 5.59
C MET A 23 -4.78 14.11 6.35
N ASN A 24 -4.52 13.67 7.59
CA ASN A 24 -5.47 12.90 8.41
C ASN A 24 -6.09 11.70 7.65
N CYS A 25 -5.30 10.99 6.85
CA CYS A 25 -5.79 9.96 5.93
C CYS A 25 -5.39 8.53 6.34
N ALA A 26 -5.17 8.30 7.64
CA ALA A 26 -4.76 7.00 8.17
C ALA A 26 -5.82 5.92 7.91
N HIS A 27 -7.10 6.23 8.17
CA HIS A 27 -8.20 5.30 7.93
C HIS A 27 -8.27 4.87 6.46
N LEU A 28 -8.24 5.84 5.53
CA LEU A 28 -8.32 5.58 4.10
C LEU A 28 -7.10 4.80 3.58
N SER A 29 -5.90 5.09 4.08
CA SER A 29 -4.67 4.38 3.71
C SER A 29 -4.67 2.93 4.23
N LEU A 30 -5.23 2.71 5.43
CA LEU A 30 -5.44 1.37 5.97
C LEU A 30 -6.50 0.60 5.17
N CYS A 31 -7.60 1.25 4.77
CA CYS A 31 -8.59 0.65 3.87
C CYS A 31 -7.94 0.22 2.55
N LEU A 32 -7.14 1.07 1.91
CA LEU A 32 -6.45 0.68 0.66
C LEU A 32 -5.61 -0.61 0.84
N ALA A 33 -4.83 -0.69 1.93
CA ALA A 33 -4.02 -1.86 2.22
C ALA A 33 -4.88 -3.12 2.48
N TRP A 34 -5.97 -2.99 3.24
CA TRP A 34 -6.91 -4.06 3.53
C TRP A 34 -7.61 -4.58 2.27
N TYR A 35 -8.24 -3.69 1.49
CA TYR A 35 -8.98 -4.07 0.29
C TYR A 35 -8.05 -4.69 -0.75
N SER A 36 -6.81 -4.19 -0.89
CA SER A 36 -5.83 -4.82 -1.76
C SER A 36 -5.47 -6.24 -1.30
N ALA A 37 -5.30 -6.49 0.00
CA ALA A 37 -4.94 -7.81 0.49
C ALA A 37 -6.12 -8.80 0.49
N GLY A 38 -7.34 -8.30 0.73
CA GLY A 38 -8.54 -9.10 0.94
C GLY A 38 -9.07 -9.81 -0.30
N THR A 39 -8.50 -9.56 -1.47
CA THR A 39 -8.88 -10.24 -2.73
C THR A 39 -8.25 -11.62 -2.88
N PHE A 40 -7.25 -11.99 -2.05
CA PHE A 40 -6.50 -13.23 -2.22
C PHE A 40 -7.38 -14.50 -2.17
N GLY A 41 -7.40 -15.23 -3.28
CA GLY A 41 -8.08 -16.52 -3.37
C GLY A 41 -7.19 -17.66 -2.92
N VAL A 42 -7.42 -18.24 -1.74
CA VAL A 42 -6.56 -19.33 -1.19
C VAL A 42 -6.48 -20.56 -2.12
N LYS A 43 -7.58 -20.91 -2.79
CA LYS A 43 -7.63 -22.07 -3.70
C LYS A 43 -6.92 -21.81 -5.03
N THR A 44 -7.10 -20.62 -5.59
CA THR A 44 -6.58 -20.22 -6.90
C THR A 44 -5.16 -19.67 -6.82
N LYS A 45 -4.76 -19.21 -5.64
CA LYS A 45 -3.52 -18.45 -5.38
C LYS A 45 -3.41 -17.20 -6.27
N THR A 46 -4.54 -16.59 -6.57
CA THR A 46 -4.65 -15.36 -7.37
C THR A 46 -4.98 -14.17 -6.48
N ASP A 47 -4.74 -12.96 -7.01
CA ASP A 47 -5.11 -11.70 -6.40
C ASP A 47 -4.41 -11.47 -5.05
N GLY A 48 -4.87 -10.50 -4.25
CA GLY A 48 -4.24 -10.14 -2.99
C GLY A 48 -3.26 -8.97 -3.11
N PRO A 49 -2.32 -8.82 -2.16
CA PRO A 49 -1.58 -7.58 -1.95
C PRO A 49 -0.43 -7.40 -2.94
N PHE A 50 -0.73 -7.47 -4.24
CA PHE A 50 0.24 -7.46 -5.35
C PHE A 50 0.18 -6.18 -6.20
N GLY A 51 -0.43 -5.12 -5.66
CA GLY A 51 -0.38 -3.76 -6.21
C GLY A 51 -1.31 -3.50 -7.39
N THR A 52 -2.33 -4.34 -7.59
CA THR A 52 -3.32 -4.22 -8.66
C THR A 52 -4.36 -3.12 -8.39
N MET A 53 -4.60 -2.77 -7.12
CA MET A 53 -5.55 -1.72 -6.69
C MET A 53 -5.28 -0.31 -7.26
N ARG A 54 -4.16 -0.11 -7.97
CA ARG A 54 -3.85 1.12 -8.71
C ARG A 54 -4.56 1.21 -10.07
N TYR A 55 -5.03 0.08 -10.60
CA TYR A 55 -5.61 0.01 -11.93
C TYR A 55 -7.09 0.39 -11.89
N SER A 56 -7.53 1.14 -12.92
CA SER A 56 -8.90 1.62 -13.02
C SER A 56 -9.95 0.51 -13.04
N ALA A 57 -9.63 -0.65 -13.61
CA ALA A 57 -10.51 -1.81 -13.64
C ALA A 57 -10.86 -2.30 -12.22
N GLU A 58 -9.86 -2.47 -11.35
CA GLU A 58 -10.08 -2.90 -9.98
C GLU A 58 -10.70 -1.78 -9.13
N LEU A 59 -10.30 -0.53 -9.33
CA LEU A 59 -10.91 0.63 -8.65
C LEU A 59 -12.39 0.82 -9.00
N ALA A 60 -12.83 0.36 -10.18
CA ALA A 60 -14.22 0.44 -10.62
C ALA A 60 -15.13 -0.60 -9.94
N HIS A 61 -14.59 -1.58 -9.22
CA HIS A 61 -15.39 -2.49 -8.43
C HIS A 61 -16.19 -1.72 -7.36
N GLY A 62 -17.48 -1.99 -7.23
CA GLY A 62 -18.36 -1.24 -6.31
C GLY A 62 -17.89 -1.24 -4.84
N ALA A 63 -17.21 -2.31 -4.40
CA ALA A 63 -16.62 -2.39 -3.07
C ALA A 63 -15.45 -1.42 -2.85
N ASN A 64 -14.77 -0.99 -3.92
CA ASN A 64 -13.57 -0.16 -3.89
C ASN A 64 -13.87 1.35 -4.03
N ASN A 65 -15.15 1.74 -3.94
CA ASN A 65 -15.56 3.13 -4.09
C ASN A 65 -14.83 4.04 -3.08
N GLY A 66 -14.18 5.09 -3.61
CA GLY A 66 -13.39 6.05 -2.83
C GLY A 66 -11.92 5.67 -2.62
N LEU A 67 -11.48 4.45 -2.99
CA LEU A 67 -10.06 4.08 -2.90
C LEU A 67 -9.18 4.80 -3.93
N ASP A 68 -9.76 5.35 -5.00
CA ASP A 68 -9.09 6.21 -5.97
C ASP A 68 -8.50 7.47 -5.31
N ILE A 69 -9.17 7.98 -4.26
CA ILE A 69 -8.68 9.11 -3.45
C ILE A 69 -7.41 8.69 -2.71
N ALA A 70 -7.39 7.48 -2.14
CA ALA A 70 -6.22 6.94 -1.44
C ALA A 70 -5.03 6.80 -2.39
N VAL A 71 -5.25 6.20 -3.56
CA VAL A 71 -4.23 6.02 -4.60
C VAL A 71 -3.65 7.37 -5.01
N ARG A 72 -4.50 8.36 -5.33
CA ARG A 72 -4.07 9.71 -5.72
C ARG A 72 -3.30 10.44 -4.62
N LEU A 73 -3.70 10.30 -3.35
CA LEU A 73 -2.99 10.93 -2.23
C LEU A 73 -1.59 10.36 -2.03
N LEU A 74 -1.42 9.05 -2.25
CA LEU A 74 -0.17 8.34 -2.01
C LEU A 74 0.79 8.41 -3.22
N GLU A 75 0.27 8.63 -4.42
CA GLU A 75 1.04 8.62 -5.68
C GLU A 75 2.27 9.57 -5.67
N PRO A 76 2.18 10.84 -5.23
CA PRO A 76 3.34 11.73 -5.23
C PRO A 76 4.50 11.25 -4.33
N ILE A 77 4.20 10.43 -3.31
CA ILE A 77 5.23 9.78 -2.50
C ILE A 77 5.73 8.52 -3.21
N LYS A 78 4.85 7.73 -3.84
CA LYS A 78 5.23 6.53 -4.61
C LYS A 78 6.20 6.85 -5.75
N GLU A 79 5.99 7.94 -6.48
CA GLU A 79 6.84 8.40 -7.58
C GLU A 79 8.28 8.68 -7.14
N GLN A 80 8.49 9.08 -5.88
CA GLN A 80 9.83 9.30 -5.32
C GLN A 80 10.59 7.99 -5.04
N PHE A 81 9.90 6.84 -5.07
CA PHE A 81 10.45 5.52 -4.80
C PHE A 81 10.09 4.54 -5.93
N PRO A 82 10.65 4.74 -7.15
CA PRO A 82 10.37 3.86 -8.29
C PRO A 82 10.85 2.43 -8.06
N ILE A 83 11.85 2.23 -7.19
CA ILE A 83 12.37 0.90 -6.83
C ILE A 83 11.35 0.07 -6.02
N LEU A 84 10.43 0.70 -5.28
CA LEU A 84 9.44 -0.02 -4.49
C LEU A 84 8.28 -0.48 -5.37
N SER A 85 7.84 -1.72 -5.20
CA SER A 85 6.60 -2.20 -5.82
C SER A 85 5.40 -1.46 -5.22
N TYR A 86 4.32 -1.32 -5.98
CA TYR A 86 3.05 -0.80 -5.44
C TYR A 86 2.49 -1.72 -4.35
N ALA A 87 2.73 -3.03 -4.48
CA ALA A 87 2.41 -4.04 -3.48
C ALA A 87 3.00 -3.68 -2.10
N ASP A 88 4.33 -3.58 -2.02
CA ASP A 88 5.02 -3.23 -0.78
C ASP A 88 4.63 -1.84 -0.29
N PHE A 89 4.47 -0.88 -1.21
CA PHE A 89 4.19 0.51 -0.84
C PHE A 89 2.81 0.68 -0.19
N TYR A 90 1.76 0.05 -0.73
CA TYR A 90 0.42 0.10 -0.13
C TYR A 90 0.36 -0.63 1.20
N GLN A 91 0.99 -1.80 1.32
CA GLN A 91 1.06 -2.51 2.61
C GLN A 91 1.86 -1.73 3.66
N LEU A 92 2.95 -1.07 3.27
CA LEU A 92 3.70 -0.17 4.14
C LEU A 92 2.85 1.02 4.60
N ALA A 93 2.02 1.59 3.73
CA ALA A 93 1.09 2.67 4.09
C ALA A 93 0.06 2.21 5.13
N GLY A 94 -0.46 0.98 5.01
CA GLY A 94 -1.32 0.36 6.01
C GLY A 94 -0.64 0.21 7.38
N VAL A 95 0.58 -0.37 7.40
CA VAL A 95 1.39 -0.51 8.63
C VAL A 95 1.65 0.84 9.30
N VAL A 96 2.03 1.85 8.51
CA VAL A 96 2.26 3.22 9.03
C VAL A 96 0.98 3.82 9.59
N SER A 97 -0.17 3.56 8.96
CA SER A 97 -1.47 4.06 9.41
C SER A 97 -1.86 3.50 10.77
N VAL A 98 -1.64 2.21 11.01
CA VAL A 98 -1.89 1.61 12.34
C VAL A 98 -0.98 2.25 13.40
N ALA A 99 0.31 2.36 13.11
CA ALA A 99 1.28 2.91 14.07
C ALA A 99 1.03 4.39 14.40
N ILE A 100 0.56 5.20 13.43
CA ILE A 100 0.35 6.64 13.64
C ILE A 100 -0.91 6.94 14.46
N THR A 101 -1.90 6.06 14.42
CA THR A 101 -3.13 6.17 15.22
C THR A 101 -2.99 5.55 16.61
N GLY A 102 -1.77 5.20 17.04
CA GLY A 102 -1.51 4.60 18.36
C GLY A 102 -1.78 3.09 18.42
N GLY A 103 -1.91 2.42 17.28
CA GLY A 103 -2.01 0.96 17.21
C GLY A 103 -0.65 0.26 17.40
N PRO A 104 -0.64 -1.08 17.37
CA PRO A 104 0.57 -1.86 17.56
C PRO A 104 1.59 -1.67 16.43
N GLU A 105 2.86 -1.93 16.72
CA GLU A 105 3.88 -2.04 15.67
C GLU A 105 3.71 -3.35 14.90
N VAL A 106 3.19 -3.24 13.67
CA VAL A 106 3.05 -4.39 12.76
C VAL A 106 4.39 -4.64 12.04
N PRO A 107 4.99 -5.84 12.14
CA PRO A 107 6.19 -6.16 11.40
C PRO A 107 5.96 -6.07 9.88
N PHE A 108 6.87 -5.41 9.17
CA PHE A 108 6.81 -5.28 7.71
C PHE A 108 7.98 -6.02 7.06
N HIS A 109 7.66 -6.93 6.13
CA HIS A 109 8.63 -7.69 5.36
C HIS A 109 8.48 -7.33 3.88
N PRO A 110 9.44 -6.59 3.30
CA PRO A 110 9.36 -6.22 1.88
C PRO A 110 9.66 -7.40 0.95
N GLY A 111 9.33 -7.25 -0.33
CA GLY A 111 9.64 -8.22 -1.38
C GLY A 111 8.44 -8.85 -2.06
N SER A 112 7.23 -8.28 -1.89
CA SER A 112 6.07 -8.72 -2.67
C SER A 112 6.29 -8.43 -4.15
N GLU A 113 6.24 -9.48 -4.96
CA GLU A 113 6.28 -9.36 -6.42
C GLU A 113 4.96 -8.77 -6.93
N PRO A 114 5.00 -7.78 -7.84
CA PRO A 114 3.79 -7.22 -8.41
C PRO A 114 3.10 -8.26 -9.31
N SER A 115 1.77 -8.34 -9.23
CA SER A 115 1.00 -9.17 -10.16
C SER A 115 1.05 -8.54 -11.55
N ILE A 116 1.25 -9.38 -12.57
CA ILE A 116 1.15 -9.01 -13.99
C ILE A 116 -0.23 -9.31 -14.57
N VAL A 117 -1.12 -9.89 -13.78
CA VAL A 117 -2.46 -10.30 -14.18
C VAL A 117 -3.47 -9.33 -13.55
N LEU A 118 -4.39 -8.84 -14.39
CA LEU A 118 -5.54 -8.01 -14.06
C LEU A 118 -6.83 -8.82 -14.22
#